data_AF-A0A527ZCZ1-F1
#
_entry.id   AF-A0A527ZCZ1-F1
#
_cell.length_a   1.000
_cell.length_b   1.000
_cell.length_c   1.000
_cell.angle_alpha   90.00
_cell.angle_beta   90.00
_cell.angle_gamma   90.00
#
_symmetry.space_group_name_H-M   'P 1'
#
loop_
_entity.id
_entity.type
_entity.pdbx_description
1 polymer ?
#
loop_
_entity_poly.entity_id
_entity_poly.type
_entity_poly.pdbx_seq_one_letter_code
_entity_poly.pdbx_strand_id
1 'polypeptide(L)'
;MPAPGKAPRKLSQAVVIVHGMGEQRPMDTLRGFVQAVWSHDPARAPFYAHVADPANPGEKINRSWITPDSRTNSHELRRITTPYDVDGRRTDFYELYWADITQGTTRGRLAAWVTNLLWRKPADIPRDARGLYVVTLLAVIAVLG
;
A
#
# COMPACT_ATOMS: atom_id res chain seq x y z
N MET A 1 8.99 -9.20 -49.89
CA MET A 1 7.75 -9.09 -49.08
C MET A 1 8.07 -8.24 -47.86
N PRO A 2 7.33 -7.15 -47.57
CA PRO A 2 7.57 -6.37 -46.37
C PRO A 2 7.11 -7.15 -45.13
N ALA A 3 7.84 -7.01 -44.01
CA ALA A 3 7.52 -7.65 -42.75
C ALA A 3 6.13 -7.20 -42.22
N PRO A 4 5.34 -8.08 -41.60
CA PRO A 4 4.04 -7.69 -41.04
C PRO A 4 4.27 -6.63 -39.95
N GLY A 5 3.71 -5.44 -40.16
CA GLY A 5 3.77 -4.34 -39.20
C GLY A 5 3.21 -4.78 -37.86
N LYS A 6 3.98 -4.55 -36.78
CA LYS A 6 3.55 -4.82 -35.40
C LYS A 6 2.24 -4.06 -35.16
N ALA A 7 1.18 -4.78 -34.78
CA ALA A 7 -0.11 -4.15 -34.47
C ALA A 7 0.08 -3.03 -33.42
N PRO A 8 -0.66 -1.91 -33.53
CA PRO A 8 -0.53 -0.80 -32.60
C PRO A 8 -0.77 -1.29 -31.17
N ARG A 9 0.18 -0.96 -30.27
CA ARG A 9 0.10 -1.35 -28.87
C ARG A 9 -1.06 -0.62 -28.20
N LYS A 10 -2.06 -1.37 -27.74
CA LYS A 10 -3.19 -0.81 -27.00
C LYS A 10 -2.70 -0.03 -25.77
N LEU A 11 -3.35 1.09 -25.48
CA LEU A 11 -2.96 1.97 -24.37
C LEU A 11 -3.20 1.25 -23.04
N SER A 12 -2.24 1.35 -22.12
CA SER A 12 -2.31 0.73 -20.79
C SER A 12 -1.82 1.73 -19.75
N GLN A 13 -2.55 1.85 -18.65
CA GLN A 13 -2.27 2.74 -17.54
C GLN A 13 -2.15 1.92 -16.25
N ALA A 14 -1.15 2.25 -15.44
CA ALA A 14 -1.02 1.72 -14.08
C ALA A 14 -1.29 2.84 -13.08
N VAL A 15 -2.16 2.58 -12.11
CA VAL A 15 -2.46 3.49 -11.00
C VAL A 15 -2.00 2.80 -9.73
N VAL A 16 -1.09 3.42 -8.99
CA VAL A 16 -0.56 2.89 -7.73
C VAL A 16 -1.06 3.75 -6.59
N ILE A 17 -1.74 3.13 -5.64
CA ILE A 17 -2.29 3.76 -4.45
C ILE A 17 -1.35 3.48 -3.28
N VAL A 18 -0.91 4.54 -2.62
CA VAL A 18 -0.07 4.48 -1.42
C VAL A 18 -0.89 5.02 -0.26
N HIS A 19 -1.13 4.20 0.77
CA HIS A 19 -1.90 4.60 1.95
C HIS A 19 -0.98 4.73 3.19
N GLY A 20 -1.41 5.50 4.19
CA GLY A 20 -0.69 5.65 5.47
C GLY A 20 -0.76 4.40 6.37
N MET A 21 -0.01 4.43 7.48
CA MET A 21 0.03 3.36 8.49
C MET A 21 -1.25 3.40 9.36
N GLY A 22 -1.91 2.25 9.54
CA GLY A 22 -3.12 2.10 10.37
C GLY A 22 -3.78 0.73 10.23
N GLU A 23 -4.84 0.47 11.01
CA GLU A 23 -5.65 -0.77 10.93
C GLU A 23 -6.58 -0.75 9.70
N GLN A 24 -6.01 -0.86 8.51
CA GLN A 24 -6.79 -0.96 7.28
C GLN A 24 -6.98 -2.42 6.89
N ARG A 25 -8.21 -2.77 6.51
CA ARG A 25 -8.50 -4.08 5.90
C ARG A 25 -7.82 -4.12 4.53
N PRO A 26 -7.08 -5.18 4.19
CA PRO A 26 -6.44 -5.30 2.88
C PRO A 26 -7.44 -5.06 1.74
N MET A 27 -7.04 -4.29 0.73
CA MET A 27 -7.83 -3.97 -0.46
C MET A 27 -9.02 -3.04 -0.25
N ASP A 28 -9.33 -2.58 0.97
CA ASP A 28 -10.50 -1.72 1.20
C ASP A 28 -10.33 -0.36 0.53
N THR A 29 -9.18 0.28 0.74
CA THR A 29 -8.81 1.55 0.11
C THR A 29 -8.74 1.43 -1.42
N LEU A 30 -8.11 0.35 -1.92
CA LEU A 30 -8.07 0.06 -3.36
C LEU A 30 -9.47 -0.09 -3.96
N ARG A 31 -10.35 -0.87 -3.33
CA ARG A 31 -11.72 -1.10 -3.81
C ARG A 31 -12.55 0.16 -3.77
N GLY A 32 -12.51 0.91 -2.67
CA GLY A 32 -13.23 2.17 -2.53
C GLY A 32 -12.80 3.19 -3.58
N PHE A 33 -11.49 3.30 -3.83
CA PHE A 33 -10.97 4.17 -4.88
C PHE A 33 -11.47 3.75 -6.27
N VAL A 34 -11.31 2.48 -6.66
CA VAL A 34 -11.80 1.99 -7.96
C VAL A 34 -13.31 2.16 -8.10
N GLN A 35 -14.06 1.96 -7.01
CA GLN A 35 -15.51 2.16 -7.02
C GLN A 35 -15.86 3.61 -7.36
N ALA A 36 -15.15 4.58 -6.78
CA ALA A 36 -15.38 6.00 -7.02
C ALA A 36 -14.93 6.47 -8.41
N VAL A 37 -13.75 6.05 -8.89
CA VAL A 37 -13.17 6.58 -10.14
C VAL A 37 -13.50 5.79 -11.39
N TRP A 38 -13.98 4.56 -11.24
CA TRP A 38 -14.31 3.65 -12.33
C TRP A 38 -15.74 3.12 -12.21
N SER A 39 -16.09 2.42 -11.13
CA SER A 39 -17.35 1.66 -11.09
C SER A 39 -18.60 2.54 -11.23
N HIS A 40 -18.62 3.71 -10.59
CA HIS A 40 -19.75 4.65 -10.65
C HIS A 40 -19.62 5.75 -11.72
N ASP A 41 -18.68 5.63 -12.66
CA ASP A 41 -18.51 6.58 -13.77
C ASP A 41 -18.91 5.92 -15.11
N PRO A 42 -20.22 5.78 -15.41
CA PRO A 42 -20.68 5.06 -16.60
C PRO A 42 -20.22 5.70 -17.92
N ALA A 43 -19.80 6.96 -17.93
CA ALA A 43 -19.30 7.63 -19.14
C ALA A 43 -17.93 7.08 -19.58
N ARG A 44 -17.15 6.48 -18.67
CA ARG A 44 -15.82 5.94 -18.99
C ARG A 44 -15.84 4.56 -19.61
N ALA A 45 -16.84 3.75 -19.28
CA ALA A 45 -16.89 2.38 -19.76
C ALA A 45 -17.77 2.27 -21.00
N PRO A 46 -17.38 1.44 -21.98
CA PRO A 46 -18.25 1.15 -23.12
C PRO A 46 -19.49 0.37 -22.66
N PHE A 47 -20.58 0.43 -23.44
CA PHE A 47 -21.89 -0.12 -23.06
C PHE A 47 -21.85 -1.60 -22.61
N TYR A 48 -20.96 -2.41 -23.20
CA TYR A 48 -20.82 -3.84 -22.91
C TYR A 48 -20.10 -4.13 -21.58
N ALA A 49 -19.45 -3.12 -21.00
CA ALA A 49 -18.70 -3.23 -19.75
C ALA A 49 -19.56 -2.93 -18.52
N HIS A 50 -20.83 -2.54 -18.67
CA HIS A 50 -21.73 -2.33 -17.54
C HIS A 50 -22.27 -3.66 -17.00
N VAL A 51 -22.33 -3.78 -15.68
CA VAL A 51 -22.93 -4.90 -14.94
C VAL A 51 -23.89 -4.36 -13.88
N ALA A 52 -24.86 -5.16 -13.46
CA ALA A 52 -25.71 -4.81 -12.33
C ALA A 52 -24.85 -4.67 -11.07
N ASP A 53 -25.10 -3.64 -10.26
CA ASP A 53 -24.46 -3.48 -8.96
C ASP A 53 -24.95 -4.61 -8.02
N PRO A 54 -24.04 -5.44 -7.47
CA PRO A 54 -24.41 -6.45 -6.49
C PRO A 54 -25.08 -5.87 -5.24
N ALA A 55 -24.78 -4.62 -4.87
CA ALA A 55 -25.41 -3.95 -3.74
C ALA A 55 -26.78 -3.37 -4.09
N ASN A 56 -26.97 -2.92 -5.34
CA ASN A 56 -28.20 -2.30 -5.83
C ASN A 56 -28.59 -2.86 -7.22
N PRO A 57 -29.41 -3.92 -7.29
CA PRO A 57 -29.73 -4.58 -8.57
C PRO A 57 -30.40 -3.71 -9.65
N GLY A 58 -30.90 -2.52 -9.27
CA GLY A 58 -31.46 -1.53 -10.20
C GLY A 58 -30.43 -0.57 -10.82
N GLU A 59 -29.19 -0.56 -10.32
CA GLU A 59 -28.11 0.32 -10.77
C GLU A 59 -27.09 -0.45 -11.61
N LYS A 60 -26.51 0.22 -12.60
CA LYS A 60 -25.45 -0.34 -13.44
C LYS A 60 -24.13 0.31 -13.10
N ILE A 61 -23.14 -0.52 -12.81
CA ILE A 61 -21.76 -0.12 -12.55
C ILE A 61 -20.82 -0.69 -13.61
N ASN A 62 -19.63 -0.10 -13.70
CA ASN A 62 -18.61 -0.60 -14.62
C ASN A 62 -17.93 -1.85 -14.07
N ARG A 63 -17.82 -2.88 -14.90
CA ARG A 63 -17.16 -4.14 -14.58
C ARG A 63 -15.68 -3.90 -14.29
N SER A 64 -15.16 -4.60 -13.31
CA SER A 64 -13.72 -4.74 -13.05
C SER A 64 -13.43 -6.15 -12.55
N TRP A 65 -12.17 -6.60 -12.68
CA TRP A 65 -11.74 -7.92 -12.24
C TRP A 65 -10.62 -7.83 -11.22
N ILE A 66 -10.74 -8.58 -10.14
CA ILE A 66 -9.64 -8.81 -9.21
C ILE A 66 -8.76 -9.91 -9.78
N THR A 67 -7.56 -9.56 -10.18
CA THR A 67 -6.56 -10.47 -10.74
C THR A 67 -5.46 -10.69 -9.71
N PRO A 68 -5.05 -11.93 -9.42
CA PRO A 68 -3.87 -12.19 -8.60
C PRO A 68 -2.63 -11.53 -9.22
N ASP A 69 -1.80 -10.85 -8.41
CA ASP A 69 -0.53 -10.35 -8.92
C ASP A 69 0.54 -11.45 -8.84
N SER A 70 0.88 -12.03 -9.98
CA SER A 70 1.91 -13.08 -10.07
C SER A 70 3.34 -12.56 -10.11
N ARG A 71 3.56 -11.23 -10.24
CA ARG A 71 4.91 -10.67 -10.38
C ARG A 71 5.58 -10.34 -9.04
N THR A 72 4.80 -10.03 -8.02
CA THR A 72 5.29 -9.60 -6.70
C THR A 72 5.35 -10.74 -5.68
N ASN A 73 4.84 -11.94 -5.99
CA ASN A 73 4.84 -13.15 -5.15
C ASN A 73 4.35 -12.90 -3.70
N SER A 74 3.59 -11.83 -3.50
CA SER A 74 2.98 -11.46 -2.22
C SER A 74 1.51 -11.85 -2.27
N HIS A 75 1.13 -12.82 -1.44
CA HIS A 75 -0.23 -13.37 -1.41
C HIS A 75 -1.30 -12.37 -0.97
N GLU A 76 -0.89 -11.18 -0.51
CA GLU A 76 -1.76 -10.10 -0.05
C GLU A 76 -2.01 -9.01 -1.12
N LEU A 77 -1.23 -9.00 -2.22
CA LEU A 77 -1.35 -8.00 -3.28
C LEU A 77 -2.27 -8.51 -4.40
N ARG A 78 -3.53 -8.09 -4.39
CA ARG A 78 -4.43 -8.28 -5.55
C ARG A 78 -4.50 -7.00 -6.36
N ARG A 79 -4.56 -7.14 -7.69
CA ARG A 79 -4.71 -6.02 -8.63
C ARG A 79 -6.15 -5.95 -9.11
N ILE A 80 -6.67 -4.75 -9.31
CA ILE A 80 -7.96 -4.55 -9.99
C ILE A 80 -7.72 -4.10 -11.42
N THR A 81 -8.25 -4.82 -12.40
CA THR A 81 -8.09 -4.54 -13.84
C THR A 81 -9.43 -4.13 -14.43
N THR A 82 -9.45 -3.06 -15.23
CA THR A 82 -10.62 -2.61 -15.96
C THR A 82 -10.67 -3.21 -17.37
N PRO A 83 -11.86 -3.25 -17.99
CA PRO A 83 -12.00 -3.24 -19.45
C PRO A 83 -11.28 -2.04 -20.08
N TYR A 84 -11.16 -2.05 -21.41
CA TYR A 84 -10.75 -0.85 -22.13
C TYR A 84 -11.85 0.21 -22.00
N ASP A 85 -11.46 1.43 -21.64
CA ASP A 85 -12.36 2.58 -21.61
C ASP A 85 -12.75 3.04 -23.02
N VAL A 86 -13.60 4.07 -23.09
CA VAL A 86 -14.02 4.72 -24.34
C VAL A 86 -12.85 5.30 -25.15
N ASP A 87 -11.75 5.64 -24.49
CA ASP A 87 -10.50 6.13 -25.08
C ASP A 87 -9.53 4.98 -25.48
N GLY A 88 -9.95 3.73 -25.31
CA GLY A 88 -9.15 2.55 -25.62
C GLY A 88 -8.00 2.27 -24.65
N ARG A 89 -8.07 2.78 -23.41
CA ARG A 89 -7.08 2.55 -22.35
C ARG A 89 -7.56 1.48 -21.38
N ARG A 90 -6.67 0.54 -21.05
CA ARG A 90 -6.88 -0.38 -19.93
C ARG A 90 -6.20 0.17 -18.68
N THR A 91 -6.91 0.23 -17.56
CA THR A 91 -6.35 0.67 -16.29
C THR A 91 -6.17 -0.50 -15.33
N ASP A 92 -4.96 -0.60 -14.79
CA ASP A 92 -4.54 -1.60 -13.83
C ASP A 92 -4.26 -0.86 -12.50
N PHE A 93 -5.05 -1.14 -11.45
CA PHE A 93 -4.94 -0.52 -10.13
C PHE A 93 -4.21 -1.41 -9.12
N TYR A 94 -3.24 -0.84 -8.42
CA TYR A 94 -2.37 -1.49 -7.46
C TYR A 94 -2.43 -0.79 -6.11
N GLU A 95 -2.33 -1.57 -5.03
CA GLU A 95 -2.09 -1.05 -3.68
C GLU A 95 -0.63 -1.33 -3.31
N LEU A 96 0.10 -0.29 -2.89
CA LEU A 96 1.44 -0.41 -2.36
C LEU A 96 1.39 -0.36 -0.83
N TYR A 97 1.59 -1.51 -0.21
CA TYR A 97 1.93 -1.58 1.19
C TYR A 97 3.42 -1.25 1.34
N TRP A 98 3.75 -0.20 2.10
CA TRP A 98 5.12 0.25 2.29
C TRP A 98 5.65 0.00 3.70
N ALA A 99 4.76 -0.30 4.65
CA ALA A 99 5.15 -0.50 6.05
C ALA A 99 6.09 -1.70 6.22
N ASP A 100 5.86 -2.77 5.46
CA ASP A 100 6.75 -3.93 5.31
C ASP A 100 8.11 -3.57 4.67
N ILE A 101 8.10 -2.70 3.64
CA ILE A 101 9.32 -2.23 2.96
C ILE A 101 10.18 -1.34 3.89
N THR A 102 9.55 -0.63 4.82
CA THR A 102 10.26 0.20 5.83
C THR A 102 10.70 -0.55 7.08
N GLN A 103 10.58 -1.88 7.14
CA GLN A 103 11.08 -2.68 8.25
C GLN A 103 12.61 -2.71 8.29
N GLY A 104 13.16 -1.66 8.88
CA GLY A 104 14.57 -1.48 9.14
C GLY A 104 14.76 -0.78 10.48
N THR A 105 14.28 -1.37 11.57
CA THR A 105 14.94 -1.15 12.87
C THR A 105 16.29 -1.85 12.81
N THR A 106 17.21 -1.28 12.03
CA THR A 106 18.59 -1.75 11.95
C THR A 106 19.10 -1.93 13.38
N ARG A 107 19.70 -3.09 13.68
CA ARG A 107 20.34 -3.35 14.98
C ARG A 107 21.27 -2.20 15.40
N GLY A 108 21.85 -1.48 14.43
CA GLY A 108 22.61 -0.25 14.64
C GLY A 108 21.81 0.93 15.21
N ARG A 109 20.53 1.10 14.86
CA ARG A 109 19.65 2.13 15.44
C ARG A 109 19.27 1.79 16.89
N LEU A 110 19.04 0.51 17.18
CA LEU A 110 18.85 0.04 18.55
C LEU A 110 20.13 0.23 19.37
N ALA A 111 21.28 -0.18 18.83
CA ALA A 111 22.58 0.01 19.48
C ALA A 111 22.87 1.49 19.72
N ALA A 112 22.63 2.37 18.74
CA ALA A 112 22.79 3.82 18.89
C ALA A 112 21.85 4.42 19.95
N TRP A 113 20.62 3.92 20.04
CA TRP A 113 19.69 4.34 21.10
C TRP A 113 20.17 3.89 22.48
N VAL A 114 20.62 2.64 22.63
CA VAL A 114 21.18 2.09 23.87
C VAL A 114 22.46 2.83 24.27
N THR A 115 23.38 3.09 23.34
CA THR A 115 24.61 3.83 23.64
C THR A 115 24.30 5.27 24.01
N ASN A 116 23.37 5.94 23.33
CA ASN A 116 22.97 7.29 23.72
C ASN A 116 22.30 7.32 25.10
N LEU A 117 21.61 6.24 25.51
CA LEU A 117 21.09 6.09 26.86
C LEU A 117 22.22 5.92 27.88
N LEU A 118 23.22 5.08 27.60
CA LEU A 118 24.36 4.82 28.49
C LEU A 118 25.30 6.04 28.62
N TRP A 119 25.50 6.80 27.54
CA TRP A 119 26.40 7.97 27.50
C TRP A 119 25.69 9.32 27.75
N ARG A 120 24.43 9.32 28.18
CA ARG A 120 23.68 10.55 28.44
C ARG A 120 24.32 11.31 29.61
N LYS A 121 24.58 12.61 29.42
CA LYS A 121 25.19 13.45 30.47
C LYS A 121 24.22 13.57 31.66
N PRO A 122 24.67 13.34 32.91
CA PRO A 122 23.82 13.42 34.11
C PRO A 122 23.21 14.82 34.37
N ALA A 123 23.79 15.85 33.75
CA ALA A 123 23.33 17.24 33.84
C ALA A 123 22.06 17.52 33.02
N ASP A 124 21.82 16.74 31.95
CA ASP A 124 20.67 16.91 31.04
C ASP A 124 19.42 16.17 31.52
N ILE A 125 19.49 15.57 32.72
CA ILE A 125 18.42 14.78 33.32
C ILE A 125 17.75 15.62 34.42
N PRO A 126 16.47 15.98 34.25
CA PRO A 126 15.66 16.62 35.28
C PRO A 126 15.75 15.86 36.61
N ARG A 127 15.88 16.57 37.74
CA ARG A 127 16.20 15.95 39.05
C ARG A 127 15.14 14.92 39.49
N ASP A 128 13.89 15.15 39.12
CA ASP A 128 12.71 14.30 39.28
C ASP A 128 12.76 13.02 38.43
N ALA A 129 13.40 13.04 37.26
CA ALA A 129 13.52 11.89 36.36
C ALA A 129 14.76 11.01 36.61
N ARG A 130 15.66 11.41 37.53
CA ARG A 130 16.92 10.68 37.79
C ARG A 130 16.72 9.27 38.32
N GLY A 131 15.73 9.07 39.19
CA GLY A 131 15.41 7.74 39.73
C GLY A 131 14.94 6.79 38.63
N LEU A 132 14.05 7.28 37.76
CA LEU A 132 13.56 6.51 36.61
C LEU A 132 14.70 6.14 35.65
N TYR A 133 15.61 7.09 35.38
CA TYR A 133 16.79 6.86 34.55
C TYR A 133 17.68 5.73 35.09
N VAL A 134 18.03 5.75 36.38
CA VAL A 134 18.87 4.71 37.01
C VAL A 134 18.19 3.34 36.95
N VAL A 135 16.89 3.27 37.21
CA VAL A 135 16.12 2.01 37.10
C VAL A 135 16.16 1.48 35.66
N THR A 136 15.91 2.32 34.65
CA THR A 136 16.03 1.90 33.24
C THR A 136 17.45 1.50 32.86
N LEU A 137 18.47 2.18 33.38
CA LEU A 137 19.87 1.87 33.10
C LEU A 137 20.25 0.48 33.64
N LEU A 138 19.87 0.20 34.89
CA LEU A 138 20.08 -1.11 35.53
C LEU A 138 19.32 -2.22 34.80
N ALA A 139 18.08 -1.96 34.37
CA ALA A 139 17.29 -2.93 33.60
C ALA A 139 17.95 -3.24 32.24
N VAL A 140 18.47 -2.22 31.54
CA VAL A 140 19.18 -2.41 30.27
C VAL A 140 20.48 -3.20 30.45
N ILE A 141 21.26 -2.91 31.50
CA ILE A 141 22.49 -3.66 31.83
C ILE A 141 22.18 -5.11 32.18
N ALA A 142 21.12 -5.38 32.97
CA ALA A 142 20.72 -6.73 33.36
C ALA A 142 20.15 -7.58 32.20
N VAL A 143 19.63 -6.95 31.15
CA VAL A 143 19.14 -7.65 29.94
C VAL A 143 20.29 -7.91 28.95
N LEU A 144 21.36 -7.10 29.00
CA LEU A 144 22.51 -7.20 28.10
C LEU A 144 23.70 -7.98 28.68
N GLY A 145 23.77 -8.16 30.00
CA GLY A 145 24.76 -8.97 30.71
C GLY A 145 24.24 -10.36 31.03
#